data_AF-A0A0F9FEA1-F1
#
_entry.id   AF-A0A0F9FEA1-F1
#
_cell.length_a   1.000
_cell.length_b   1.000
_cell.length_c   1.000
_cell.angle_alpha   90.00
_cell.angle_beta   90.00
_cell.angle_gamma   90.00
#
_symmetry.space_group_name_H-M   'P 1'
#
loop_
_entity.id
_entity.type
_entity.pdbx_description
1 polymer ?
#
loop_
_entity_poly.entity_id
_entity_poly.type
_entity_poly.pdbx_seq_one_letter_code
_entity_poly.pdbx_strand_id
1 'polypeptide(L)'
;MGGSKAARLRRVKKALELATAGMTIPEISARLIKEGHAASPRTIAKDLNGVEAQAYLDELIRKQLTDITIEEDSNLRMKYRGQLIMRLLPSKVEQKVQGEVIT
;
A
#
# COMPACT_ATOMS: atom_id res chain seq x y z
N MET A 1 -8.56 -9.20 25.38
CA MET A 1 -9.18 -8.41 24.28
C MET A 1 -8.13 -7.97 23.23
N GLY A 2 -7.44 -8.91 22.56
CA GLY A 2 -6.32 -8.60 21.64
C GLY A 2 -6.58 -8.78 20.13
N GLY A 3 -7.73 -9.36 19.74
CA GLY A 3 -7.99 -9.78 18.35
C GLY A 3 -8.21 -8.63 17.35
N SER A 4 -8.82 -7.52 17.80
CA SER A 4 -9.24 -6.42 16.91
C SER A 4 -8.05 -5.64 16.32
N LYS A 5 -7.02 -5.36 17.13
CA LYS A 5 -5.83 -4.60 16.68
C LYS A 5 -4.99 -5.40 15.68
N ALA A 6 -4.81 -6.71 15.92
CA ALA A 6 -4.09 -7.60 15.01
C ALA A 6 -4.83 -7.80 13.68
N ALA A 7 -6.16 -7.95 13.71
CA ALA A 7 -6.97 -8.04 12.51
C ALA A 7 -6.92 -6.76 11.66
N ARG A 8 -6.98 -5.59 12.31
CA ARG A 8 -6.80 -4.29 11.63
C ARG A 8 -5.42 -4.19 10.98
N LEU A 9 -4.35 -4.53 11.70
CA LEU A 9 -3.00 -4.45 11.14
C LEU A 9 -2.82 -5.36 9.92
N ARG A 10 -3.34 -6.60 9.96
CA ARG A 10 -3.33 -7.51 8.80
C ARG A 10 -4.03 -6.89 7.59
N ARG A 11 -5.21 -6.29 7.81
CA ARG A 11 -5.95 -5.60 6.75
C ARG A 11 -5.18 -4.42 6.17
N VAL A 12 -4.58 -3.57 7.02
CA VAL A 12 -3.78 -2.41 6.59
C VAL A 12 -2.62 -2.87 5.69
N LYS A 13 -1.85 -3.86 6.13
CA LYS A 13 -0.73 -4.42 5.35
C LYS A 13 -1.21 -4.95 3.99
N LYS A 14 -2.32 -5.70 3.98
CA LYS A 14 -2.88 -6.25 2.75
C LYS A 14 -3.40 -5.17 1.80
N ALA A 15 -4.07 -4.15 2.32
CA ALA A 15 -4.54 -3.02 1.52
C ALA A 15 -3.37 -2.29 0.85
N LEU A 16 -2.25 -2.09 1.55
CA LEU A 16 -1.05 -1.46 0.99
C LEU A 16 -0.41 -2.30 -0.11
N GLU A 17 -0.27 -3.62 0.08
CA GLU A 17 0.25 -4.52 -0.96
C GLU A 17 -0.57 -4.38 -2.26
N LEU A 18 -1.89 -4.42 -2.15
CA LEU A 18 -2.79 -4.31 -3.31
C LEU A 18 -2.74 -2.92 -3.95
N ALA A 19 -2.62 -1.85 -3.14
CA ALA A 19 -2.44 -0.49 -3.65
C ALA A 19 -1.10 -0.33 -4.39
N THR A 20 0.00 -0.89 -3.88
CA THR A 20 1.31 -0.86 -4.57
C THR A 20 1.31 -1.69 -5.86
N ALA A 21 0.42 -2.68 -5.97
CA ALA A 21 0.18 -3.42 -7.22
C ALA A 21 -0.68 -2.64 -8.23
N GLY A 22 -1.09 -1.40 -7.92
CA GLY A 22 -1.85 -0.53 -8.80
C GLY A 22 -3.38 -0.68 -8.70
N MET A 23 -3.90 -1.40 -7.70
CA MET A 23 -5.34 -1.54 -7.52
C MET A 23 -5.98 -0.28 -6.92
N THR A 24 -7.19 0.02 -7.37
CA THR A 24 -8.02 1.10 -6.83
C THR A 24 -8.68 0.70 -5.50
N ILE A 25 -9.10 1.68 -4.70
CA ILE A 25 -9.77 1.42 -3.41
C ILE A 25 -11.00 0.51 -3.54
N PRO A 26 -11.90 0.68 -4.53
CA PRO A 26 -13.01 -0.25 -4.76
C PRO A 26 -12.55 -1.70 -5.03
N GLU A 27 -11.52 -1.89 -5.84
CA GLU A 27 -10.97 -3.22 -6.15
C GLU A 27 -10.33 -3.86 -4.92
N ILE A 28 -9.58 -3.08 -4.14
CA ILE A 28 -9.00 -3.52 -2.86
C ILE A 28 -10.12 -3.95 -1.91
N SER A 29 -11.19 -3.16 -1.78
CA SER A 29 -12.34 -3.48 -0.94
C SER A 29 -13.00 -4.80 -1.37
N ALA A 30 -13.24 -4.98 -2.67
CA ALA A 30 -13.83 -6.20 -3.22
C ALA A 30 -12.94 -7.43 -2.97
N ARG A 31 -11.62 -7.28 -3.10
CA ARG A 31 -10.67 -8.37 -2.85
C ARG A 31 -10.56 -8.74 -1.38
N LEU A 32 -10.50 -7.75 -0.49
CA LEU A 32 -10.46 -7.98 0.96
C LEU A 32 -11.73 -8.66 1.47
N ILE A 33 -12.89 -8.37 0.89
CA ILE A 33 -14.13 -9.08 1.22
C ILE A 33 -14.00 -10.58 0.88
N LYS A 34 -13.46 -10.93 -0.29
CA LYS A 34 -13.22 -12.34 -0.69
C LYS A 34 -12.21 -13.04 0.23
N GLU A 35 -11.24 -12.31 0.77
CA GLU A 35 -10.20 -12.83 1.67
C GLU A 35 -10.63 -12.85 3.15
N GLY A 36 -11.90 -12.54 3.47
CA GLY A 36 -12.42 -12.56 4.85
C GLY A 36 -12.06 -11.32 5.69
N HIS A 37 -11.61 -10.25 5.04
CA HIS A 37 -11.24 -8.97 5.63
C HIS A 37 -12.25 -7.87 5.26
N ALA A 38 -13.55 -8.17 5.34
CA ALA A 38 -14.61 -7.25 4.97
C ALA A 38 -14.44 -5.87 5.62
N ALA A 39 -14.32 -4.84 4.79
CA ALA A 39 -14.19 -3.46 5.19
C ALA A 39 -14.74 -2.55 4.11
N SER A 40 -15.34 -1.43 4.51
CA SER A 40 -15.87 -0.45 3.57
C SER A 40 -14.73 0.27 2.81
N PRO A 41 -14.98 0.79 1.59
CA PRO A 41 -14.01 1.62 0.88
C PRO A 41 -13.48 2.80 1.73
N ARG A 42 -14.35 3.41 2.55
CA ARG A 42 -13.97 4.49 3.47
C ARG A 42 -13.01 4.01 4.56
N THR A 43 -13.22 2.80 5.08
CA THR A 43 -12.31 2.17 6.04
C THR A 43 -10.95 1.89 5.40
N ILE A 44 -10.93 1.39 4.17
CA ILE A 44 -9.68 1.14 3.41
C ILE A 44 -8.94 2.45 3.16
N ALA A 45 -9.64 3.50 2.72
CA ALA A 45 -9.04 4.82 2.55
C ALA A 45 -8.38 5.32 3.85
N LYS A 46 -9.06 5.16 4.99
CA LYS A 46 -8.49 5.54 6.30
C LYS A 46 -7.29 4.68 6.69
N ASP A 47 -7.34 3.38 6.40
CA ASP A 47 -6.24 2.46 6.69
C ASP A 47 -5.00 2.79 5.85
N LEU A 48 -5.16 3.08 4.55
CA LEU A 48 -4.07 3.47 3.65
C LEU A 48 -3.41 4.81 4.01
N ASN A 49 -4.17 5.75 4.58
CA ASN A 49 -3.67 7.06 5.01
C ASN A 49 -3.32 7.11 6.51
N GLY A 50 -3.36 5.96 7.20
CA GLY A 50 -3.12 5.89 8.64
C GLY A 50 -1.64 5.84 9.02
N VAL A 51 -1.34 6.12 10.29
CA VAL A 51 0.02 6.04 10.85
C VAL A 51 0.59 4.63 10.71
N GLU A 52 -0.24 3.60 10.89
CA GLU A 52 0.20 2.21 10.74
C GLU A 52 0.60 1.87 9.28
N ALA A 53 -0.03 2.54 8.30
CA ALA A 53 0.34 2.37 6.90
C ALA A 53 1.67 3.04 6.57
N GLN A 54 1.87 4.28 7.04
CA GLN A 54 3.15 4.96 6.87
C GLN A 54 4.30 4.17 7.50
N ALA A 55 4.12 3.70 8.74
CA ALA A 55 5.14 2.90 9.42
C ALA A 55 5.49 1.61 8.67
N TYR A 56 4.51 0.97 8.03
CA TYR A 56 4.74 -0.22 7.22
C TYR A 56 5.46 0.11 5.89
N LEU A 57 5.10 1.22 5.24
CA LEU A 57 5.81 1.70 4.05
C LEU A 57 7.28 2.01 4.38
N ASP A 58 7.55 2.68 5.50
CA ASP A 58 8.92 2.98 5.95
C ASP A 58 9.72 1.70 6.27
N GLU A 59 9.06 0.65 6.77
CA GLU A 59 9.67 -0.67 6.95
C GLU A 59 10.04 -1.32 5.61
N LEU A 60 9.12 -1.30 4.64
CA LEU A 60 9.35 -1.84 3.30
C LEU A 60 10.49 -1.10 2.58
N ILE A 61 10.51 0.23 2.67
CA ILE A 61 11.59 1.06 2.12
C ILE A 61 12.94 0.67 2.75
N ARG A 62 12.98 0.54 4.09
CA ARG A 62 14.22 0.13 4.78
C ARG A 62 14.71 -1.24 4.33
N LYS A 63 13.84 -2.24 4.26
CA LYS A 63 14.20 -3.58 3.77
C LYS A 63 14.74 -3.53 2.35
N GLN A 64 14.03 -2.84 1.46
CA GLN A 64 14.45 -2.72 0.07
C GLN A 64 15.79 -1.98 -0.07
N LEU A 65 16.06 -0.96 0.74
CA LEU A 65 17.36 -0.29 0.77
C LEU A 65 18.46 -1.21 1.29
N THR A 66 18.18 -2.04 2.29
CA THR A 66 19.10 -3.07 2.77
C THR A 66 19.41 -4.07 1.66
N ASP A 67 18.39 -4.60 0.98
CA ASP A 67 18.54 -5.55 -0.13
C ASP A 67 19.39 -4.96 -1.28
N ILE A 68 19.16 -3.69 -1.61
CA ILE A 68 19.98 -2.96 -2.58
C ILE A 68 21.42 -2.78 -2.12
N THR A 69 21.63 -2.57 -0.82
CA THR A 69 22.97 -2.32 -0.27
C THR A 69 23.83 -3.58 -0.30
N ILE A 70 23.23 -4.75 -0.07
CA ILE A 70 23.93 -6.05 -0.10
C ILE A 70 24.09 -6.60 -1.53
N GLU A 71 23.42 -6.01 -2.53
CA GLU A 71 23.60 -6.37 -3.94
C GLU A 71 25.04 -6.14 -4.38
N GLU A 72 25.68 -7.19 -4.90
CA GLU A 72 27.09 -7.20 -5.29
C GLU A 72 27.29 -6.51 -6.65
N ASP A 73 26.32 -6.66 -7.56
CA ASP A 73 26.36 -5.99 -8.87
C ASP A 73 26.07 -4.49 -8.70
N SER A 74 27.11 -3.67 -8.89
CA SER A 74 27.02 -2.21 -8.76
C SER A 74 26.05 -1.58 -9.76
N ASN A 75 25.91 -2.11 -10.97
CA ASN A 75 24.97 -1.58 -11.96
C ASN A 75 23.53 -1.90 -11.57
N LEU A 76 23.30 -3.12 -11.10
CA LEU A 76 21.99 -3.56 -10.64
C LEU A 76 21.54 -2.79 -9.38
N ARG A 77 22.46 -2.59 -8.43
CA ARG A 77 22.28 -1.73 -7.25
C ARG A 77 21.87 -0.30 -7.60
N MET A 78 22.55 0.34 -8.55
CA MET A 78 22.22 1.71 -8.99
C MET A 78 20.87 1.78 -9.71
N LYS A 79 20.57 0.78 -10.54
CA LYS A 79 19.27 0.67 -11.22
C LYS A 79 18.12 0.56 -10.21
N TYR A 80 18.25 -0.31 -9.21
CA TYR A 80 17.21 -0.48 -8.19
C TYR A 80 17.05 0.77 -7.31
N ARG A 81 18.15 1.43 -6.92
CA ARG A 81 18.09 2.68 -6.16
C ARG A 81 17.31 3.77 -6.89
N GLY A 82 17.48 3.89 -8.22
CA GLY A 82 16.71 4.83 -9.04
C GLY A 82 15.23 4.47 -9.18
N GLN A 83 14.91 3.17 -9.30
CA GLN A 83 13.52 2.70 -9.46
C GLN A 83 12.71 2.70 -8.15
N LEU A 84 13.37 2.59 -7.00
CA LEU A 84 12.75 2.56 -5.67
C LEU A 84 11.90 3.81 -5.39
N ILE A 85 12.37 4.97 -5.86
CA ILE A 85 11.67 6.25 -5.78
C ILE A 85 10.32 6.19 -6.55
N MET A 86 10.24 5.41 -7.63
CA MET A 86 9.07 5.38 -8.51
C MET A 86 8.04 4.31 -8.16
N ARG A 87 8.42 3.20 -7.48
CA ARG A 87 7.54 2.05 -7.24
C ARG A 87 6.92 1.97 -5.84
N LEU A 88 7.57 2.53 -4.81
CA LEU A 88 7.11 2.43 -3.42
C LEU A 88 6.20 3.58 -2.98
N LEU A 89 6.20 4.67 -3.72
CA LEU A 89 5.20 5.71 -3.53
C LEU A 89 3.94 5.27 -4.25
N PRO A 90 2.77 5.24 -3.59
CA PRO A 90 1.50 5.12 -4.29
C PRO A 90 1.53 6.16 -5.41
N SER A 91 1.60 5.71 -6.65
CA SER A 91 1.39 6.61 -7.78
C SER A 91 0.08 7.30 -7.48
N LYS A 92 0.01 8.64 -7.55
CA LYS A 92 -1.26 9.35 -7.38
C LYS A 92 -2.21 8.78 -8.41
N VAL A 93 -2.98 7.76 -8.03
CA VAL A 93 -4.09 7.26 -8.81
C VAL A 93 -5.06 8.41 -8.73
N GLU A 94 -5.08 9.19 -9.80
CA GLU A 94 -6.08 10.23 -10.01
C GLU A 94 -7.42 9.60 -9.68
N GLN A 95 -7.99 10.01 -8.54
CA GLN A 95 -9.37 9.70 -8.22
C GLN A 95 -10.20 10.41 -9.28
N LYS A 96 -10.46 9.74 -10.39
CA LYS A 96 -11.61 10.06 -11.23
C LYS A 96 -12.83 9.75 -10.39
N VAL A 97 -13.24 10.72 -9.58
CA VAL A 97 -14.59 10.78 -9.02
C VAL A 97 -15.49 10.94 -10.23
N GLN A 98 -16.05 9.83 -10.71
CA GLN A 98 -17.10 9.85 -11.71
C GLN A 98 -18.30 10.57 -11.09
N GLY A 99 -18.48 11.83 -11.51
CA GLY A 99 -19.75 12.53 -11.64
C GLY A 99 -20.63 12.63 -10.39
N GLU A 100 -20.49 13.73 -9.65
CA GLU A 100 -21.66 14.44 -9.12
C GLU A 100 -21.50 15.92 -9.46
N VAL A 101 -22.12 16.33 -10.58
CA VAL A 101 -22.50 17.72 -10.78
C VAL A 101 -23.69 17.95 -9.86
N ILE A 102 -23.45 18.59 -8.73
CA ILE A 102 -24.52 19.10 -7.89
C ILE A 102 -24.93 20.44 -8.52
N THR A 103 -26.11 20.44 -9.14
CA THR A 103 -26.85 21.65 -9.51
C THR A 103 -27.59 22.18 -8.29
#